data_AF-A0AAW5WG87-F1
#
_entry.id   AF-A0AAW5WG87-F1
#
_cell.length_a   1.000
_cell.length_b   1.000
_cell.length_c   1.000
_cell.angle_alpha   90.00
_cell.angle_beta   90.00
_cell.angle_gamma   90.00
#
_symmetry.space_group_name_H-M   'P 1'
#
loop_
_entity.id
_entity.type
_entity.pdbx_description
1 polymer ?
#
loop_
_entity_poly.entity_id
_entity_poly.type
_entity_poly.pdbx_seq_one_letter_code
_entity_poly.pdbx_strand_id
1 'polypeptide(L)' 'GVLIADNADSLGTGAVANNGVLQVGEGELENTLSGTGSLVKTGTGELTLNGDNDYSGGTTIDDGVLIADNA' A
#
# COMPACT_ATOMS: atom_id res chain seq x y z
N GLY A 1 -10.37 -1.15 10.71
CA GLY A 1 -10.21 -2.58 10.42
C GLY A 1 -8.89 -2.79 9.72
N VAL A 2 -8.55 -4.04 9.41
CA VAL A 2 -7.35 -4.39 8.63
C VAL A 2 -7.82 -4.95 7.30
N LEU A 3 -7.29 -4.41 6.20
CA LEU A 3 -7.36 -5.02 4.87
C LEU A 3 -5.97 -5.58 4.56
N ILE A 4 -5.91 -6.84 4.12
CA ILE A 4 -4.67 -7.55 3.82
C ILE A 4 -4.71 -7.96 2.36
N ALA A 5 -3.66 -7.63 1.62
CA ALA A 5 -3.43 -8.07 0.25
C ALA A 5 -2.00 -8.58 0.11
N ASP A 6 -1.81 -9.89 -0.08
CA ASP A 6 -0.46 -10.44 -0.26
C ASP A 6 0.22 -9.85 -1.51
N ASN A 7 -0.55 -9.60 -2.57
CA ASN A 7 -0.10 -8.88 -3.76
C ASN A 7 -1.04 -7.71 -4.07
N ALA A 8 -0.46 -6.55 -4.40
CA ALA A 8 -1.17 -5.30 -4.68
C ALA A 8 -2.23 -5.43 -5.79
N ASP A 9 -2.02 -6.30 -6.79
CA ASP A 9 -2.98 -6.56 -7.88
C ASP A 9 -4.35 -7.04 -7.37
N SER A 10 -4.37 -7.65 -6.18
CA SER A 10 -5.61 -8.15 -5.55
C SER A 10 -6.55 -7.02 -5.10
N LEU A 11 -6.04 -5.79 -4.99
CA LEU A 11 -6.83 -4.60 -4.66
C LEU A 11 -7.57 -4.05 -5.89
N GLY A 12 -7.25 -4.53 -7.09
CA GLY A 12 -7.84 -4.08 -8.34
C GLY A 12 -7.44 -2.64 -8.68
N THR A 13 -8.27 -1.96 -9.45
CA THR A 13 -8.00 -0.57 -9.90
C THR A 13 -8.88 0.45 -9.18
N GLY A 14 -8.49 1.72 -9.25
CA GLY A 14 -9.25 2.83 -8.68
C GLY A 14 -8.77 3.25 -7.29
N ALA A 15 -9.67 3.80 -6.48
CA ALA A 15 -9.32 4.41 -5.21
C ALA A 15 -9.38 3.42 -4.03
N VAL A 16 -8.37 3.50 -3.15
CA VAL A 16 -8.34 2.83 -1.85
C VAL A 16 -8.42 3.89 -0.75
N ALA A 17 -9.59 4.02 -0.12
CA ALA A 17 -9.80 4.89 1.04
C ALA A 17 -9.40 4.17 2.33
N ASN A 18 -8.13 4.29 2.71
CA ASN A 18 -7.56 3.66 3.88
C ASN A 18 -7.80 4.51 5.14
N ASN A 19 -8.81 4.14 5.94
CA ASN A 19 -9.06 4.71 7.27
C ASN A 19 -8.72 3.74 8.42
N GLY A 20 -7.99 2.65 8.12
CA GLY A 20 -7.62 1.62 9.08
C GLY A 20 -6.15 1.22 8.92
N VAL A 21 -5.91 -0.07 8.69
CA VAL A 21 -4.59 -0.58 8.32
C VAL A 21 -4.72 -1.27 6.97
N LEU A 22 -3.87 -0.90 6.02
CA LEU A 22 -3.69 -1.60 4.76
C LEU A 22 -2.35 -2.34 4.84
N GLN A 23 -2.40 -3.67 4.82
CA GLN A 23 -1.22 -4.54 4.74
C GLN A 23 -1.05 -5.02 3.31
N VAL A 24 0.13 -4.79 2.74
CA VAL A 24 0.46 -5.23 1.38
C VAL A 24 1.79 -5.98 1.37
N GLY A 25 1.84 -7.13 0.71
CA GLY A 25 3.03 -7.98 0.66
C GLY A 25 4.04 -7.55 -0.42
N GLU A 26 3.57 -7.44 -1.66
CA GLU A 26 4.42 -7.14 -2.82
C GLU A 26 3.58 -6.65 -4.01
N GLY A 27 4.24 -6.25 -5.10
CA GLY A 27 3.61 -5.85 -6.36
C GLY A 27 3.59 -4.34 -6.58
N GLU A 28 2.73 -3.91 -7.49
CA GLU A 28 2.61 -2.51 -7.91
C GLU A 28 1.28 -1.94 -7.39
N LEU A 29 1.34 -0.99 -6.45
CA LEU A 29 0.15 -0.29 -5.98
C LEU A 29 -0.14 0.91 -6.88
N GLU A 30 -0.94 0.67 -7.92
CA GLU A 30 -1.40 1.68 -8.88
C GLU A 30 -2.65 2.45 -8.39
N ASN A 31 -3.23 2.03 -7.27
CA ASN A 31 -4.43 2.68 -6.72
C ASN A 31 -4.14 4.09 -6.20
N THR A 32 -5.11 4.99 -6.32
CA THR A 32 -5.14 6.23 -5.52
C THR A 32 -5.37 5.85 -4.06
N LEU A 33 -4.32 5.87 -3.25
CA LEU A 33 -4.36 5.58 -1.82
C LEU A 33 -4.59 6.88 -1.04
N SER A 34 -5.67 6.95 -0.27
CA SER A 34 -6.04 8.14 0.52
C SER A 34 -6.48 7.79 1.93
N GLY A 35 -6.63 8.79 2.79
CA GLY A 35 -7.22 8.65 4.13
C GLY A 35 -6.24 8.84 5.28
N THR A 36 -6.65 8.44 6.49
CA THR A 36 -5.88 8.65 7.73
C THR A 36 -5.31 7.36 8.33
N GLY A 37 -5.55 6.23 7.67
CA GLY A 37 -5.05 4.92 8.06
C GLY A 37 -3.57 4.73 7.73
N SER A 38 -2.99 3.65 8.23
CA SER A 38 -1.58 3.31 8.02
C SER A 38 -1.39 2.31 6.87
N LEU A 39 -0.27 2.42 6.18
CA LEU A 39 0.24 1.40 5.25
C LEU A 39 1.27 0.53 5.98
N VAL A 40 1.18 -0.79 5.81
CA VAL A 40 2.16 -1.75 6.35
C VAL A 40 2.65 -2.62 5.20
N LYS A 41 3.92 -2.47 4.85
CA LYS A 41 4.62 -3.34 3.92
C LYS A 41 5.04 -4.61 4.66
N THR A 42 4.50 -5.73 4.23
CA THR A 42 4.79 -7.09 4.73
C THR A 42 5.46 -7.91 3.63
N GLY A 43 5.88 -9.14 3.90
CA GLY A 43 6.47 -10.00 2.87
C GLY A 43 7.86 -9.56 2.39
N THR A 44 8.64 -10.51 1.88
CA THR A 44 10.05 -10.26 1.52
C THR A 44 10.24 -9.60 0.15
N GLY A 45 9.19 -9.50 -0.66
CA GLY A 45 9.21 -8.92 -2.00
C GLY A 45 9.25 -7.39 -2.02
N GLU A 46 9.19 -6.83 -3.22
CA GLU A 46 9.13 -5.39 -3.46
C GLU A 46 7.68 -4.94 -3.59
N LEU A 47 7.33 -3.83 -2.93
CA LEU A 47 6.10 -3.08 -3.19
C LEU A 47 6.48 -1.74 -3.75
N THR A 48 6.04 -1.44 -4.97
CA THR A 48 6.18 -0.13 -5.56
C THR A 48 4.87 0.63 -5.39
N LEU A 49 4.96 1.87 -4.91
CA LEU A 49 3.84 2.78 -4.86
C LEU A 49 3.87 3.60 -6.15
N ASN A 50 2.96 3.32 -7.09
CA ASN A 50 2.96 3.93 -8.43
C ASN A 50 1.69 4.74 -8.74
N GLY A 51 0.68 4.72 -7.85
CA GLY A 51 -0.47 5.62 -7.89
C GLY A 51 -0.30 6.90 -7.06
N ASP A 52 -1.37 7.69 -6.96
CA ASP A 52 -1.44 8.83 -6.05
C ASP A 52 -1.47 8.34 -4.58
N ASN A 53 -0.53 8.79 -3.76
CA ASN A 53 -0.38 8.36 -2.36
C ASN A 53 -0.70 9.50 -1.38
N ASP A 54 -1.97 9.92 -1.35
CA ASP A 54 -2.52 11.03 -0.54
C ASP A 54 -2.99 10.62 0.87
N TYR A 55 -2.42 9.54 1.43
CA TYR A 55 -2.71 9.15 2.80
C TYR A 55 -1.85 9.94 3.79
N SER A 56 -2.40 10.16 4.97
CA SER A 56 -1.78 10.97 6.03
C SER A 56 -1.31 10.15 7.24
N GLY A 57 -1.67 8.86 7.28
CA GLY A 57 -1.21 7.96 8.31
C GLY A 57 0.23 7.48 8.07
N GLY A 58 0.77 6.75 9.04
CA GLY A 58 2.16 6.28 8.97
C GLY A 58 2.35 5.11 8.01
N THR A 59 3.61 4.91 7.62
CA THR A 59 4.06 3.78 6.81
C THR A 59 5.02 2.93 7.64
N THR A 60 4.70 1.65 7.81
CA THR A 60 5.57 0.67 8.48
C THR A 60 6.09 -0.32 7.45
N ILE A 61 7.38 -0.64 7.50
CA ILE A 61 8.00 -1.67 6.66
C ILE A 61 8.43 -2.78 7.61
N ASP A 62 7.62 -3.84 7.71
CA ASP A 62 7.92 -4.99 8.56
C ASP A 62 8.92 -5.93 7.87
N ASP A 63 8.87 -6.04 6.54
CA ASP A 63 9.81 -6.85 5.74
C ASP A 63 9.88 -6.39 4.26
N GLY A 64 10.94 -6.79 3.55
CA GLY A 64 11.15 -6.53 2.13
C GLY A 64 11.51 -5.07 1.80
N VAL A 65 11.09 -4.61 0.62
CA VAL A 65 11.43 -3.29 0.09
C VAL A 65 10.16 -2.52 -0.28
N LEU A 66 10.08 -1.26 0.15
CA LEU A 66 9.09 -0.30 -0.32
C LEU A 66 9.77 0.69 -1.26
N ILE A 67 9.30 0.76 -2.50
CA ILE A 67 9.78 1.69 -3.52
C ILE A 67 8.73 2.79 -3.65
N ALA A 68 9.08 4.01 -3.28
CA ALA A 68 8.26 5.18 -3.58
C ALA A 68 8.74 5.73 -4.92
N ASP A 69 8.07 5.32 -5.99
CA ASP A 69 8.29 5.87 -7.32
C ASP A 69 7.15 6.86 -7.62
N ASN A 70 7.49 7.98 -8.23
CA ASN A 70 6.50 8.97 -8.63
C ASN A 70 6.66 9.17 -10.12
N ALA A 71 6.08 8.23 -10.86
CA ALA A 71 6.01 8.26 -12.32
C ALA A 71 5.18 9.46 -12.82
#